data_AF-A0A2V3HUD9-F1
#
_entry.id   AF-A0A2V3HUD9-F1
#
_cell.length_a   1.000
_cell.length_b   1.000
_cell.length_c   1.000
_cell.angle_alpha   90.00
_cell.angle_beta   90.00
_cell.angle_gamma   90.00
#
_symmetry.space_group_name_H-M   'P 1'
#
loop_
_entity.id
_entity.type
_entity.pdbx_description
1 polymer ?
#
loop_
_entity_poly.entity_id
_entity_poly.type
_entity_poly.pdbx_seq_one_letter_code
_entity_poly.pdbx_strand_id
1 'polypeptide(L)'
;MRTRRDTLLGAVLLTLLMLGSSVASPASATGMTGAMEGSADGQPDHTNNTAYIFGTTSGNPCWNNFNDTSDNSANTGYGEDEQNSGKLEVEWTCRMDPVLGDTMALEEGQDIRVTLFVDLQGTWENGQGNCQGDCENLNVSLMRGSVVSQTMEVAGLVEGQSTVTVNFPVDENITIWNKTSDSPGIRVRMVMYGDSGLLCIAFDCSAHFRLYYTHPAEGREDPNEGGNSTMVFPILNQTAADDIIGDGDGGKKEAEDKGFLPGFGLLIGTGALAAAAVSGRRERD
;
A
#
# COMPACT_ATOMS: atom_id res chain seq x y z
N MET A 1 36.35 -15.02 68.16
CA MET A 1 35.64 -16.32 68.09
C MET A 1 34.15 -16.00 67.90
N ARG A 2 33.56 -16.28 66.72
CA ARG A 2 32.69 -17.45 66.43
C ARG A 2 31.51 -17.52 67.43
N THR A 3 30.23 -17.57 67.05
CA THR A 3 29.59 -18.15 65.86
C THR A 3 28.09 -17.81 65.81
N ARG A 4 27.55 -17.87 64.58
CA ARG A 4 26.16 -17.99 64.10
C ARG A 4 25.14 -18.72 65.01
N ARG A 5 23.87 -18.30 64.93
CA ARG A 5 22.66 -19.11 64.56
C ARG A 5 21.40 -18.23 64.71
N ASP A 6 20.74 -17.84 63.62
CA ASP A 6 19.70 -18.58 62.87
C ASP A 6 18.33 -18.53 63.55
N THR A 7 17.35 -17.85 62.92
CA THR A 7 15.97 -18.30 62.57
C THR A 7 15.16 -17.09 62.07
N LEU A 8 14.95 -16.91 60.76
CA LEU A 8 13.85 -17.46 59.94
C LEU A 8 12.44 -17.13 60.44
N LEU A 9 11.82 -16.09 59.87
CA LEU A 9 10.37 -15.85 59.65
C LEU A 9 10.21 -14.35 59.30
N GLY A 10 9.73 -13.91 58.13
CA GLY A 10 9.20 -14.61 56.98
C GLY A 10 9.49 -13.81 55.71
N ALA A 11 9.84 -14.55 54.66
CA ALA A 11 9.68 -14.13 53.30
C ALA A 11 8.18 -13.95 53.00
N VAL A 12 7.83 -12.88 52.29
CA VAL A 12 6.90 -12.79 51.15
C VAL A 12 6.69 -11.29 50.95
N LEU A 13 7.57 -10.63 50.20
CA LEU A 13 7.26 -9.34 49.58
C LEU A 13 8.25 -9.05 48.43
N LEU A 14 8.42 -10.05 47.56
CA LEU A 14 9.05 -9.89 46.26
C LEU A 14 8.16 -10.65 45.28
N THR A 15 7.75 -9.97 44.19
CA THR A 15 7.02 -10.45 42.99
C THR A 15 5.59 -9.93 42.78
N LEU A 16 5.34 -8.62 42.82
CA LEU A 16 4.07 -8.07 42.29
C LEU A 16 4.12 -6.64 41.71
N LEU A 17 5.27 -6.22 41.17
CA LEU A 17 5.42 -4.89 40.53
C LEU A 17 6.14 -4.95 39.18
N MET A 18 5.89 -5.99 38.39
CA MET A 18 6.34 -6.11 36.99
C MET A 18 5.21 -6.61 36.08
N LEU A 19 4.07 -5.94 36.14
CA LEU A 19 3.03 -5.98 35.10
C LEU A 19 2.75 -4.54 34.67
N GLY A 20 3.82 -3.81 34.34
CA GLY A 20 3.71 -2.72 33.39
C GLY A 20 3.74 -3.38 32.02
N SER A 21 2.56 -3.57 31.42
CA SER A 21 2.46 -3.91 30.00
C SER A 21 3.30 -2.88 29.26
N SER A 22 4.42 -3.32 28.69
CA SER A 22 5.07 -2.59 27.63
C SER A 22 4.06 -2.52 26.48
N VAL A 23 3.24 -1.47 26.47
CA VAL A 23 2.84 -0.92 25.18
C VAL A 23 4.17 -0.53 24.55
N ALA A 24 4.60 -1.33 23.57
CA ALA A 24 5.53 -0.83 22.59
C ALA A 24 4.78 0.34 21.94
N SER A 25 4.96 1.56 22.49
CA SER A 25 4.78 2.76 21.70
C SER A 25 5.53 2.48 20.40
N PRO A 26 4.92 2.58 19.21
CA PRO A 26 5.69 2.51 17.99
C PRO A 26 6.85 3.49 18.19
N ALA A 27 8.06 2.97 18.04
CA ALA A 27 9.25 3.79 18.03
C ALA A 27 8.92 5.01 17.19
N SER A 28 9.09 6.20 17.77
CA SER A 28 9.04 7.49 17.08
C SER A 28 9.39 7.30 15.61
N ALA A 29 8.42 7.52 14.71
CA ALA A 29 8.52 7.32 13.27
C ALA A 29 9.51 8.31 12.61
N THR A 30 10.49 8.82 13.35
CA THR A 30 11.63 9.60 12.88
C THR A 30 12.70 8.71 12.21
N GLY A 31 12.37 7.44 11.90
CA GLY A 31 13.29 6.42 11.38
C GLY A 31 13.01 5.91 9.97
N MET A 32 12.10 6.54 9.22
CA MET A 32 11.97 6.38 7.77
C MET A 32 12.14 7.74 7.07
N THR A 33 13.24 8.43 7.35
CA THR A 33 13.71 9.58 6.56
C THR A 33 14.72 9.18 5.49
N GLY A 34 14.82 7.89 5.16
CA GLY A 34 15.41 7.43 3.91
C GLY A 34 14.46 7.70 2.74
N ALA A 35 14.01 8.95 2.56
CA ALA A 35 13.46 9.37 1.29
C ALA A 35 14.60 9.23 0.29
N MET A 36 14.56 8.19 -0.54
CA MET A 36 15.31 8.22 -1.78
C MET A 36 14.81 9.45 -2.54
N GLU A 37 15.75 10.27 -3.04
CA GLU A 37 15.45 11.41 -3.90
C GLU A 37 14.43 10.94 -4.95
N GLY A 38 13.29 11.64 -5.05
CA GLY A 38 12.21 11.21 -5.93
C GLY A 38 12.65 11.21 -7.40
N SER A 39 11.91 10.48 -8.25
CA SER A 39 12.16 10.54 -9.68
C SER A 39 11.84 11.93 -10.23
N ALA A 40 12.78 12.51 -10.96
CA ALA A 40 12.66 13.86 -11.53
C ALA A 40 11.45 14.00 -12.48
N ASP A 41 11.07 12.94 -13.19
CA ASP A 41 9.91 12.90 -14.09
C ASP A 41 8.61 12.42 -13.43
N GLY A 42 8.67 12.09 -12.13
CA GLY A 42 7.54 11.55 -11.37
C GLY A 42 7.13 10.13 -11.75
N GLN A 43 7.92 9.41 -12.56
CA GLN A 43 7.68 8.04 -12.97
C GLN A 43 8.39 7.03 -12.04
N PRO A 44 7.83 5.82 -11.88
CA PRO A 44 8.45 4.77 -11.09
C PRO A 44 9.59 4.05 -11.82
N ASP A 45 10.55 3.55 -11.04
CA ASP A 45 11.48 2.51 -11.46
C ASP A 45 11.92 1.64 -10.26
N HIS A 46 12.78 0.64 -10.48
CA HIS A 46 13.23 -0.28 -9.42
C HIS A 46 14.02 0.40 -8.27
N THR A 47 14.55 1.60 -8.50
CA THR A 47 15.18 2.46 -7.49
C THR A 47 14.22 3.52 -6.95
N ASN A 48 13.40 4.12 -7.82
CA ASN A 48 12.37 5.10 -7.50
C ASN A 48 11.01 4.40 -7.31
N ASN A 49 10.89 3.66 -6.22
CA ASN A 49 9.73 2.80 -5.97
C ASN A 49 8.77 3.36 -4.91
N THR A 50 9.01 4.58 -4.43
CA THR A 50 8.18 5.26 -3.44
C THR A 50 7.35 6.35 -4.12
N ALA A 51 6.03 6.20 -4.10
CA ALA A 51 5.11 7.26 -4.48
C ALA A 51 4.75 8.11 -3.27
N TYR A 52 4.82 9.41 -3.44
CA TYR A 52 4.46 10.43 -2.45
C TYR A 52 3.04 10.93 -2.73
N ILE A 53 2.27 11.16 -1.66
CA ILE A 53 0.86 11.58 -1.75
C ILE A 53 0.77 13.08 -1.55
N PHE A 54 0.00 13.77 -2.39
CA PHE A 54 -0.20 15.22 -2.40
C PHE A 54 -1.68 15.54 -2.58
N GLY A 55 -2.08 16.76 -2.25
CA GLY A 55 -3.46 17.15 -2.42
C GLY A 55 -3.74 18.58 -2.03
N THR A 56 -4.98 18.99 -2.24
CA THR A 56 -5.49 20.30 -1.81
C THR A 56 -5.95 20.27 -0.35
N THR A 57 -6.16 21.46 0.23
CA THR A 57 -6.61 21.62 1.62
C THR A 57 -7.99 21.01 1.89
N SER A 58 -8.84 20.86 0.86
CA SER A 58 -10.14 20.21 0.95
C SER A 58 -10.09 18.69 0.76
N GLY A 59 -8.91 18.09 0.67
CA GLY A 59 -8.76 16.65 0.39
C GLY A 59 -8.96 16.25 -1.07
N ASN A 60 -9.65 17.06 -1.86
CA ASN A 60 -10.00 16.77 -3.26
C ASN A 60 -9.83 18.04 -4.14
N PRO A 61 -9.03 17.99 -5.22
CA PRO A 61 -8.27 16.85 -5.72
C PRO A 61 -7.13 16.42 -4.79
N CYS A 62 -6.85 15.11 -4.82
CA CYS A 62 -5.67 14.46 -4.28
C CYS A 62 -4.98 13.69 -5.41
N TRP A 63 -3.66 13.52 -5.32
CA TRP A 63 -2.86 12.79 -6.30
C TRP A 63 -1.63 12.15 -5.65
N ASN A 64 -0.92 11.33 -6.41
CA ASN A 64 0.37 10.79 -6.01
C ASN A 64 1.36 10.86 -7.18
N ASN A 65 2.66 10.89 -6.91
CA ASN A 65 3.69 10.74 -7.93
C ASN A 65 4.98 10.19 -7.32
N PHE A 66 5.95 9.76 -8.13
CA PHE A 66 7.23 9.23 -7.64
C PHE A 66 8.29 10.33 -7.44
N ASN A 67 7.93 11.59 -7.61
CA ASN A 67 8.75 12.75 -7.23
C ASN A 67 8.45 13.09 -5.76
N ASP A 68 9.44 13.54 -5.00
CA ASP A 68 9.25 13.93 -3.60
C ASP A 68 8.66 15.34 -3.45
N THR A 69 8.41 16.03 -4.57
CA THR A 69 7.79 17.34 -4.65
C THR A 69 6.64 17.38 -5.64
N SER A 70 5.69 18.29 -5.39
CA SER A 70 4.59 18.53 -6.32
C SER A 70 4.09 19.96 -6.23
N ASP A 71 3.88 20.57 -7.40
CA ASP A 71 3.24 21.87 -7.51
C ASP A 71 1.78 21.81 -7.07
N ASN A 72 1.27 22.91 -6.51
CA ASN A 72 -0.14 23.07 -6.10
C ASN A 72 -0.63 22.16 -4.96
N SER A 73 0.26 21.36 -4.36
CA SER A 73 -0.05 20.70 -3.09
C SER A 73 -0.33 21.76 -2.00
N ALA A 74 -1.15 21.41 -1.02
CA ALA A 74 -1.49 22.28 0.09
C ALA A 74 -0.23 22.69 0.87
N ASN A 75 -0.02 23.99 1.01
CA ASN A 75 1.10 24.55 1.81
C ASN A 75 1.00 24.21 3.30
N THR A 76 -0.17 23.78 3.78
CA THR A 76 -0.37 23.26 5.14
C THR A 76 0.16 21.83 5.28
N GLY A 77 0.38 21.12 4.17
CA GLY A 77 0.80 19.74 4.15
C GLY A 77 -0.30 18.74 4.49
N TYR A 78 -1.58 19.15 4.47
CA TYR A 78 -2.72 18.25 4.69
C TYR A 78 -3.97 18.70 3.96
N GLY A 79 -4.89 17.75 3.76
CA GLY A 79 -6.28 18.00 3.41
C GLY A 79 -7.18 17.60 4.57
N GLU A 80 -8.26 18.35 4.78
CA GLU A 80 -9.21 18.09 5.85
C GLU A 80 -10.66 18.31 5.41
N ASP A 81 -11.56 17.59 6.08
CA ASP A 81 -13.01 17.80 6.01
C ASP A 81 -13.60 17.64 7.41
N GLU A 82 -14.61 18.44 7.72
CA GLU A 82 -15.17 18.56 9.06
C GLU A 82 -16.69 18.77 9.00
N GLN A 83 -17.38 18.16 9.96
CA GLN A 83 -18.81 18.33 10.17
C GLN A 83 -19.08 18.62 11.65
N ASN A 84 -19.53 19.84 11.95
CA ASN A 84 -19.83 20.30 13.32
C ASN A 84 -20.76 19.37 14.11
N SER A 85 -21.74 18.77 13.43
CA SER A 85 -22.67 17.80 14.00
C SER A 85 -23.28 16.96 12.89
N GLY A 86 -23.48 15.67 13.15
CA GLY A 86 -24.06 14.74 12.17
C GLY A 86 -23.00 14.00 11.36
N LYS A 87 -23.44 13.42 10.24
CA LYS A 87 -22.64 12.51 9.41
C LYS A 87 -21.57 13.26 8.62
N LEU A 88 -20.33 12.84 8.74
CA LEU A 88 -19.22 13.16 7.84
C LEU A 88 -18.92 11.91 7.00
N GLU A 89 -18.95 12.06 5.67
CA GLU A 89 -18.59 11.01 4.73
C GLU A 89 -17.40 11.48 3.90
N VAL A 90 -16.25 10.85 4.15
CA VAL A 90 -15.00 11.15 3.45
C VAL A 90 -14.80 10.09 2.39
N GLU A 91 -14.62 10.52 1.15
CA GLU A 91 -14.14 9.66 0.06
C GLU A 91 -13.18 10.45 -0.83
N TRP A 92 -11.88 10.27 -0.62
CA TRP A 92 -10.85 10.93 -1.42
C TRP A 92 -10.11 9.92 -2.26
N THR A 93 -9.95 10.22 -3.55
CA THR A 93 -9.22 9.39 -4.49
C THR A 93 -7.98 10.14 -4.97
N CYS A 94 -6.82 9.67 -4.55
CA CYS A 94 -5.52 10.16 -4.99
C CYS A 94 -5.09 9.36 -6.22
N ARG A 95 -5.10 10.00 -7.40
CA ARG A 95 -4.67 9.36 -8.66
C ARG A 95 -3.24 9.76 -9.00
N MET A 96 -2.49 8.87 -9.64
CA MET A 96 -1.14 9.23 -10.08
C MET A 96 -1.17 10.37 -11.11
N ASP A 97 -0.35 11.41 -10.86
CA ASP A 97 -0.13 12.55 -11.75
C ASP A 97 1.35 12.98 -11.75
N PRO A 98 2.10 12.82 -12.87
CA PRO A 98 1.65 12.37 -14.18
C PRO A 98 1.24 10.90 -14.19
N VAL A 99 0.30 10.53 -15.07
CA VAL A 99 -0.09 9.13 -15.27
C VAL A 99 1.11 8.25 -15.61
N LEU A 100 1.01 6.95 -15.30
CA LEU A 100 2.06 5.99 -15.57
C LEU A 100 2.40 5.95 -17.07
N GLY A 101 3.65 6.28 -17.38
CA GLY A 101 4.16 6.44 -18.74
C GLY A 101 4.54 5.12 -19.40
N ASP A 102 5.14 4.21 -18.62
CA ASP A 102 5.60 2.91 -19.08
C ASP A 102 5.10 1.75 -18.20
N THR A 103 5.15 0.53 -18.75
CA THR A 103 4.73 -0.67 -18.02
C THR A 103 5.73 -0.96 -16.92
N MET A 104 5.22 -1.20 -15.70
CA MET A 104 6.03 -1.69 -14.58
C MET A 104 5.56 -3.09 -14.17
N ALA A 105 6.50 -3.90 -13.68
CA ALA A 105 6.25 -5.21 -13.10
C ALA A 105 6.60 -5.20 -11.62
N LEU A 106 5.75 -5.82 -10.80
CA LEU A 106 5.93 -5.99 -9.37
C LEU A 106 6.38 -7.41 -9.04
N GLU A 107 7.15 -7.55 -7.97
CA GLU A 107 7.59 -8.84 -7.44
C GLU A 107 6.41 -9.55 -6.76
N GLU A 108 5.99 -10.68 -7.33
CA GLU A 108 4.93 -11.52 -6.78
C GLU A 108 5.30 -12.04 -5.39
N GLY A 109 4.34 -12.06 -4.46
CA GLY A 109 4.55 -12.50 -3.08
C GLY A 109 5.17 -11.44 -2.15
N GLN A 110 5.47 -10.24 -2.67
CA GLN A 110 5.75 -9.06 -1.87
C GLN A 110 4.47 -8.22 -1.64
N ASP A 111 4.57 -7.19 -0.80
CA ASP A 111 3.47 -6.28 -0.52
C ASP A 111 3.74 -4.87 -1.08
N ILE A 112 2.71 -4.24 -1.67
CA ILE A 112 2.67 -2.79 -1.81
C ILE A 112 2.30 -2.21 -0.44
N ARG A 113 3.20 -1.42 0.14
CA ARG A 113 3.01 -0.83 1.47
C ARG A 113 2.52 0.59 1.37
N VAL A 114 1.33 0.88 1.89
CA VAL A 114 0.80 2.25 1.98
C VAL A 114 0.86 2.70 3.44
N THR A 115 1.51 3.84 3.67
CA THR A 115 1.59 4.49 4.98
C THR A 115 0.86 5.82 4.89
N LEU A 116 -0.19 5.98 5.69
CA LEU A 116 -0.96 7.22 5.80
C LEU A 116 -0.80 7.80 7.20
N PHE A 117 -0.67 9.12 7.28
CA PHE A 117 -0.77 9.86 8.53
C PHE A 117 -2.12 10.57 8.55
N VAL A 118 -2.94 10.27 9.55
CA VAL A 118 -4.29 10.81 9.69
C VAL A 118 -4.49 11.46 11.04
N ASP A 119 -5.40 12.42 11.14
CA ASP A 119 -5.91 12.96 12.39
C ASP A 119 -7.44 12.89 12.36
N LEU A 120 -8.03 12.32 13.41
CA LEU A 120 -9.43 11.92 13.46
C LEU A 120 -10.08 12.43 14.74
N GLN A 121 -11.31 12.95 14.64
CA GLN A 121 -12.15 13.28 15.78
C GLN A 121 -13.58 12.87 15.51
N GLY A 122 -14.30 12.40 16.53
CA GLY A 122 -15.70 11.99 16.44
C GLY A 122 -15.88 10.48 16.63
N THR A 123 -17.02 9.96 16.19
CA THR A 123 -17.38 8.54 16.36
C THR A 123 -17.45 7.83 15.01
N TRP A 124 -16.79 6.68 14.86
CA TRP A 124 -16.80 5.87 13.63
C TRP A 124 -17.04 4.37 13.88
N GLU A 125 -16.97 3.92 15.13
CA GLU A 125 -17.27 2.54 15.48
C GLU A 125 -18.79 2.35 15.62
N ASN A 126 -19.33 1.37 14.90
CA ASN A 126 -20.75 1.04 14.98
C ASN A 126 -21.15 0.62 16.41
N GLY A 127 -22.20 1.25 16.94
CA GLY A 127 -22.69 1.04 18.31
C GLY A 127 -22.19 2.08 19.32
N GLN A 128 -21.43 3.08 18.89
CA GLN A 128 -20.92 4.17 19.75
C GLN A 128 -21.50 5.54 19.34
N GLY A 129 -21.84 6.37 20.32
CA GLY A 129 -22.34 7.73 20.09
C GLY A 129 -23.46 7.78 19.04
N ASN A 130 -23.25 8.59 18.00
CA ASN A 130 -24.20 8.76 16.90
C ASN A 130 -24.05 7.69 15.79
N CYS A 131 -23.02 6.84 15.84
CA CYS A 131 -22.86 5.69 14.93
C CYS A 131 -23.79 4.54 15.33
N GLN A 132 -24.97 4.46 14.71
CA GLN A 132 -26.00 3.47 15.02
C GLN A 132 -26.08 2.32 13.99
N GLY A 133 -25.08 2.16 13.12
CA GLY A 133 -24.97 1.04 12.17
C GLY A 133 -24.57 1.41 10.74
N ASP A 134 -24.35 2.70 10.46
CA ASP A 134 -24.02 3.23 9.14
C ASP A 134 -22.63 3.88 9.07
N CYS A 135 -21.80 3.66 10.10
CA CYS A 135 -20.42 4.10 10.11
C CYS A 135 -19.52 3.09 9.45
N GLU A 136 -18.46 3.60 8.84
CA GLU A 136 -17.47 2.84 8.09
C GLU A 136 -16.10 3.19 8.68
N ASN A 137 -15.39 2.17 9.16
CA ASN A 137 -13.98 2.28 9.49
C ASN A 137 -13.19 2.82 8.29
N LEU A 138 -11.99 3.35 8.54
CA LEU A 138 -11.12 3.80 7.47
C LEU A 138 -10.80 2.65 6.52
N ASN A 139 -11.27 2.76 5.28
CA ASN A 139 -11.00 1.85 4.20
C ASN A 139 -9.97 2.47 3.26
N VAL A 140 -8.83 1.81 3.12
CA VAL A 140 -7.79 2.18 2.17
C VAL A 140 -7.87 1.22 0.99
N SER A 141 -8.11 1.75 -0.20
CA SER A 141 -8.21 0.96 -1.43
C SER A 141 -7.06 1.25 -2.36
N LEU A 142 -6.41 0.21 -2.87
CA LEU A 142 -5.44 0.30 -3.96
C LEU A 142 -6.20 0.46 -5.28
N MET A 143 -5.88 1.51 -6.03
CA MET A 143 -6.47 1.81 -7.33
C MET A 143 -5.51 1.41 -8.46
N ARG A 144 -6.09 0.84 -9.52
CA ARG A 144 -5.47 0.60 -10.83
C ARG A 144 -6.24 1.42 -11.86
N GLY A 145 -5.68 2.56 -12.26
CA GLY A 145 -6.37 3.55 -13.07
C GLY A 145 -7.64 4.04 -12.38
N SER A 146 -8.81 3.60 -12.86
CA SER A 146 -10.12 3.95 -12.28
C SER A 146 -10.79 2.82 -11.51
N VAL A 147 -10.15 1.65 -11.40
CA VAL A 147 -10.73 0.45 -10.77
C VAL A 147 -10.08 0.21 -9.41
N VAL A 148 -10.89 -0.19 -8.43
CA VAL A 148 -10.41 -0.65 -7.12
C VAL A 148 -9.89 -2.07 -7.29
N SER A 149 -8.60 -2.27 -7.01
CA SER A 149 -7.97 -3.59 -7.09
C SER A 149 -8.15 -4.37 -5.79
N GLN A 150 -7.94 -3.71 -4.66
CA GLN A 150 -8.01 -4.31 -3.32
C GLN A 150 -8.42 -3.24 -2.31
N THR A 151 -9.08 -3.63 -1.22
CA THR A 151 -9.47 -2.73 -0.11
C THR A 151 -9.08 -3.37 1.21
N MET A 152 -8.43 -2.57 2.07
CA MET A 152 -8.06 -2.94 3.43
C MET A 152 -8.82 -2.03 4.40
N GLU A 153 -9.56 -2.65 5.32
CA GLU A 153 -10.19 -1.95 6.43
C GLU A 153 -9.17 -1.79 7.57
N VAL A 154 -9.11 -0.59 8.13
CA VAL A 154 -8.23 -0.25 9.25
C VAL A 154 -9.08 -0.15 10.51
N ALA A 155 -8.83 -1.05 11.45
CA ALA A 155 -9.49 -1.07 12.76
C ALA A 155 -8.57 -0.56 13.87
N GLY A 156 -9.16 -0.19 15.02
CA GLY A 156 -8.40 0.19 16.21
C GLY A 156 -7.72 1.56 16.11
N LEU A 157 -8.24 2.44 15.26
CA LEU A 157 -7.87 3.86 15.25
C LEU A 157 -8.29 4.51 16.57
N VAL A 158 -7.55 5.54 16.96
CA VAL A 158 -7.88 6.38 18.13
C VAL A 158 -8.06 7.81 17.68
N GLU A 159 -8.78 8.61 18.46
CA GLU A 159 -8.89 10.04 18.21
C GLU A 159 -7.51 10.72 18.29
N GLY A 160 -7.34 11.78 17.50
CA GLY A 160 -6.08 12.45 17.28
C GLY A 160 -5.25 11.81 16.16
N GLN A 161 -3.96 12.14 16.16
CA GLN A 161 -3.03 11.69 15.14
C GLN A 161 -2.73 10.20 15.24
N SER A 162 -2.85 9.49 14.12
CA SER A 162 -2.54 8.07 13.96
C SER A 162 -1.75 7.81 12.67
N THR A 163 -0.80 6.88 12.74
CA THR A 163 -0.13 6.33 11.55
C THR A 163 -0.80 5.01 11.16
N VAL A 164 -1.27 4.95 9.93
CA VAL A 164 -1.94 3.80 9.33
C VAL A 164 -1.00 3.17 8.33
N THR A 165 -0.72 1.88 8.50
CA THR A 165 0.04 1.10 7.51
C THR A 165 -0.79 -0.07 7.04
N VAL A 166 -1.07 -0.11 5.74
CA VAL A 166 -1.73 -1.23 5.08
C VAL A 166 -0.80 -1.84 4.04
N ASN A 167 -0.84 -3.16 3.92
CA ASN A 167 -0.06 -3.92 2.98
C ASN A 167 -1.01 -4.60 1.99
N PHE A 168 -0.86 -4.31 0.70
CA PHE A 168 -1.60 -4.98 -0.36
C PHE A 168 -0.72 -6.09 -0.96
N PRO A 169 -1.08 -7.37 -0.78
CA PRO A 169 -0.31 -8.47 -1.35
C PRO A 169 -0.31 -8.43 -2.87
N VAL A 170 0.88 -8.57 -3.46
CA VAL A 170 1.06 -8.72 -4.91
C VAL A 170 0.82 -10.16 -5.30
N ASP A 171 -0.35 -10.40 -5.90
CA ASP A 171 -0.72 -11.66 -6.54
C ASP A 171 -0.48 -11.62 -8.05
N GLU A 172 -0.66 -12.76 -8.71
CA GLU A 172 -0.53 -12.92 -10.16
C GLU A 172 -1.34 -11.90 -10.99
N ASN A 173 -2.46 -11.38 -10.47
CA ASN A 173 -3.33 -10.46 -11.20
C ASN A 173 -2.83 -9.01 -11.13
N ILE A 174 -2.03 -8.66 -10.12
CA ILE A 174 -1.52 -7.30 -9.91
C ILE A 174 -0.01 -7.16 -10.07
N THR A 175 0.63 -8.15 -10.69
CA THR A 175 2.06 -8.11 -11.06
C THR A 175 2.35 -7.07 -12.15
N ILE A 176 1.54 -7.02 -13.22
CA ILE A 176 1.79 -6.14 -14.38
C ILE A 176 0.88 -4.92 -14.33
N TRP A 177 1.47 -3.73 -14.45
CA TRP A 177 0.79 -2.43 -14.48
C TRP A 177 1.07 -1.74 -15.81
N ASN A 178 0.07 -1.71 -16.69
CA ASN A 178 0.20 -1.22 -18.05
C ASN A 178 -0.20 0.26 -18.16
N LYS A 179 0.79 1.16 -18.06
CA LYS A 179 0.69 2.58 -18.40
C LYS A 179 -0.55 3.25 -17.78
N THR A 180 -1.17 4.17 -18.52
CA THR A 180 -2.32 4.96 -18.07
C THR A 180 -3.53 4.13 -17.66
N SER A 181 -3.76 2.95 -18.25
CA SER A 181 -4.90 2.09 -17.87
C SER A 181 -4.78 1.56 -16.45
N ASP A 182 -3.55 1.41 -15.95
CA ASP A 182 -3.28 0.83 -14.65
C ASP A 182 -2.66 1.82 -13.67
N SER A 183 -2.45 3.10 -14.01
CA SER A 183 -1.80 4.09 -13.13
C SER A 183 -2.16 3.92 -11.64
N PRO A 184 -1.18 3.74 -10.74
CA PRO A 184 -1.44 3.54 -9.32
C PRO A 184 -2.18 4.72 -8.69
N GLY A 185 -2.95 4.40 -7.67
CA GLY A 185 -3.57 5.40 -6.83
C GLY A 185 -4.08 4.78 -5.56
N ILE A 186 -4.63 5.62 -4.70
CA ILE A 186 -5.32 5.19 -3.50
C ILE A 186 -6.69 5.85 -3.41
N ARG A 187 -7.62 5.16 -2.77
CA ARG A 187 -8.86 5.76 -2.32
C ARG A 187 -8.99 5.54 -0.82
N VAL A 188 -9.16 6.61 -0.08
CA VAL A 188 -9.49 6.58 1.34
C VAL A 188 -10.98 6.84 1.49
N ARG A 189 -11.65 6.01 2.27
CA ARG A 189 -13.08 6.16 2.59
C ARG A 189 -13.31 5.96 4.07
N MET A 190 -14.09 6.83 4.70
CA MET A 190 -14.47 6.71 6.09
C MET A 190 -15.83 7.38 6.31
N VAL A 191 -16.65 6.82 7.18
CA VAL A 191 -17.92 7.42 7.60
C VAL A 191 -17.91 7.53 9.11
N MET A 192 -18.04 8.77 9.58
CA MET A 192 -18.00 9.10 11.01
C MET A 192 -19.04 10.15 11.35
N TYR A 193 -19.28 10.36 12.63
CA TYR A 193 -20.27 11.30 13.14
C TYR A 193 -19.67 12.22 14.19
N GLY A 194 -20.00 13.50 14.06
CA GLY A 194 -19.87 14.43 15.17
C GLY A 194 -20.88 14.09 16.25
N ASP A 195 -20.48 14.21 17.51
CA ASP A 195 -21.38 14.02 18.64
C ASP A 195 -22.38 15.19 18.73
N SER A 196 -23.46 14.98 19.46
CA SER A 196 -24.50 15.98 19.65
C SER A 196 -24.99 15.96 21.09
N GLY A 197 -25.08 17.13 21.72
CA GLY A 197 -25.55 17.23 23.10
C GLY A 197 -25.33 18.59 23.73
N LEU A 198 -25.87 18.79 24.93
CA LEU A 198 -25.73 20.05 25.67
C LEU A 198 -24.27 20.37 26.02
N LEU A 199 -23.42 19.34 26.11
CA LEU A 199 -21.98 19.49 26.35
C LEU A 199 -21.24 20.08 25.13
N CYS A 200 -21.75 19.87 23.91
CA CYS A 200 -21.18 20.41 22.67
C CYS A 200 -21.33 21.94 22.53
N ILE A 201 -21.99 22.59 23.49
CA ILE A 201 -22.01 24.06 23.60
C ILE A 201 -20.68 24.56 24.21
N ALA A 202 -19.99 23.73 24.99
CA ALA A 202 -18.77 24.07 25.71
C ALA A 202 -17.53 23.28 25.25
N PHE A 203 -17.73 22.19 24.50
CA PHE A 203 -16.68 21.33 23.97
C PHE A 203 -16.86 21.12 22.48
N ASP A 204 -15.76 20.85 21.79
CA ASP A 204 -15.81 20.45 20.40
C ASP A 204 -16.37 19.02 20.28
N CYS A 205 -17.35 18.85 19.42
CA CYS A 205 -18.02 17.59 19.12
C CYS A 205 -18.05 17.31 17.62
N SER A 206 -17.28 18.06 16.82
CA SER A 206 -17.26 17.85 15.38
C SER A 206 -16.71 16.48 15.01
N ALA A 207 -17.17 15.95 13.88
CA ALA A 207 -16.44 14.93 13.17
C ALA A 207 -15.39 15.63 12.31
N HIS A 208 -14.14 15.18 12.40
CA HIS A 208 -13.03 15.73 11.63
C HIS A 208 -12.19 14.59 11.08
N PHE A 209 -11.81 14.71 9.81
CA PHE A 209 -10.86 13.84 9.15
C PHE A 209 -9.81 14.69 8.44
N ARG A 210 -8.55 14.43 8.78
CA ARG A 210 -7.38 15.03 8.11
C ARG A 210 -6.44 13.96 7.61
N LEU A 211 -5.94 14.12 6.39
CA LEU A 211 -4.87 13.32 5.81
C LEU A 211 -3.65 14.21 5.60
N TYR A 212 -2.52 13.85 6.21
CA TYR A 212 -1.26 14.55 5.97
C TYR A 212 -0.62 14.05 4.69
N TYR A 213 -0.25 14.97 3.82
CA TYR A 213 0.45 14.72 2.57
C TYR A 213 1.97 14.69 2.76
N THR A 214 2.68 14.33 1.71
CA THR A 214 4.11 14.60 1.60
C THR A 214 4.32 16.10 1.54
N HIS A 215 5.10 16.62 2.48
CA HIS A 215 5.41 18.03 2.57
C HIS A 215 6.84 18.22 3.09
N PRO A 216 7.57 19.26 2.65
CA PRO A 216 8.86 19.60 3.23
C PRO A 216 8.72 19.87 4.74
N ALA A 217 9.61 19.28 5.55
CA ALA A 217 9.61 19.48 6.99
C ALA A 217 9.85 20.96 7.37
N GLU A 218 10.58 21.70 6.53
CA GLU A 218 10.96 23.10 6.74
C GLU A 218 9.86 24.14 6.41
N GLY A 219 8.65 23.70 6.07
CA GLY A 219 7.48 24.55 5.84
C GLY A 219 6.25 24.21 6.67
N ARG A 220 6.36 23.28 7.63
CA ARG A 220 5.24 22.88 8.49
C ARG A 220 4.96 23.95 9.55
N GLU A 221 3.69 24.27 9.77
CA GLU A 221 3.27 25.20 10.83
C GLU A 221 3.64 24.65 12.22
N ASP A 222 3.50 23.34 12.41
CA ASP A 222 4.08 22.60 13.53
C ASP A 222 4.93 21.42 13.01
N PRO A 223 6.26 21.41 13.25
CA PRO A 223 7.14 20.33 12.78
C PRO A 223 6.88 18.97 13.46
N ASN A 224 6.14 18.94 14.57
CA ASN A 224 5.77 17.71 15.27
C ASN A 224 4.39 17.18 14.85
N GLU A 225 3.66 17.92 14.03
CA GLU A 225 2.32 17.56 13.60
C GLU A 225 2.36 16.75 12.30
N GLY A 226 1.79 15.54 12.31
CA GLY A 226 1.63 14.69 11.15
C GLY A 226 2.93 14.01 10.66
N GLY A 227 2.86 13.40 9.48
CA GLY A 227 3.98 12.75 8.78
C GLY A 227 3.78 12.76 7.27
N ASN A 228 4.69 12.16 6.51
CA ASN A 228 4.56 12.08 5.06
C ASN A 228 3.86 10.77 4.68
N SER A 229 2.69 10.89 4.07
CA SER A 229 1.97 9.71 3.54
C SER A 229 2.60 9.26 2.22
N THR A 230 2.87 7.96 2.10
CA THR A 230 3.60 7.36 0.98
C THR A 230 3.06 5.98 0.60
N MET A 231 3.43 5.51 -0.59
CA MET A 231 3.19 4.16 -1.08
C MET A 231 4.52 3.57 -1.60
N VAL A 232 4.91 2.40 -1.14
CA VAL A 232 6.14 1.72 -1.57
C VAL A 232 5.78 0.48 -2.37
N PHE A 233 6.28 0.40 -3.59
CA PHE A 233 6.02 -0.68 -4.53
C PHE A 233 7.23 -1.64 -4.63
N PRO A 234 7.02 -2.97 -4.68
CA PRO A 234 8.09 -3.93 -4.91
C PRO A 234 8.38 -4.04 -6.42
N ILE A 235 8.91 -2.98 -7.03
CA ILE A 235 9.14 -2.91 -8.49
C ILE A 235 10.35 -3.75 -8.88
N LEU A 236 10.16 -4.62 -9.87
CA LEU A 236 11.24 -5.44 -10.44
C LEU A 236 12.23 -4.59 -11.24
N ASN A 237 13.50 -5.01 -11.24
CA ASN A 237 14.48 -4.46 -12.18
C ASN A 237 14.14 -4.85 -13.63
N GLN A 238 14.70 -4.12 -14.61
CA GLN A 238 14.36 -4.33 -16.03
C GLN A 238 14.57 -5.77 -16.49
N THR A 239 15.65 -6.43 -16.08
CA THR A 239 15.94 -7.80 -16.49
C THR A 239 14.87 -8.79 -16.01
N ALA A 240 14.46 -8.68 -14.74
CA ALA A 240 13.39 -9.50 -14.19
C ALA A 240 12.01 -9.11 -14.74
N ALA A 241 11.81 -7.84 -15.07
CA ALA A 241 10.59 -7.36 -15.69
C ALA A 241 10.43 -7.87 -17.13
N ASP A 242 11.52 -7.92 -17.92
CA ASP A 242 11.52 -8.40 -19.30
C ASP A 242 11.12 -9.88 -19.41
N ASP A 243 11.51 -10.70 -18.44
CA ASP A 243 11.13 -12.12 -18.35
C ASP A 243 9.60 -12.31 -18.18
N ILE A 244 8.90 -11.31 -17.65
CA ILE A 244 7.47 -11.35 -17.33
C ILE A 244 6.63 -10.57 -18.36
N ILE A 245 7.07 -9.37 -18.74
CA ILE A 245 6.36 -8.47 -19.67
C ILE A 245 6.50 -8.98 -21.12
N GLY A 246 7.60 -9.69 -21.43
CA GLY A 246 7.93 -10.13 -22.77
C GLY A 246 8.54 -9.00 -23.61
N ASP A 247 9.69 -9.29 -24.22
CA ASP A 247 10.45 -8.35 -25.06
C ASP A 247 9.56 -7.83 -26.21
N GLY A 248 9.20 -6.55 -26.13
CA GLY A 248 8.38 -5.84 -27.10
C GLY A 248 9.17 -5.33 -28.31
N ASP A 249 10.30 -5.93 -28.67
CA ASP A 249 11.05 -5.58 -29.87
C ASP A 249 11.36 -6.80 -30.76
N GLY A 250 11.10 -6.64 -32.05
CA GLY A 250 11.18 -7.66 -33.09
C GLY A 250 12.63 -8.03 -33.48
N GLY A 251 13.45 -8.44 -32.52
CA GLY A 251 14.81 -8.89 -32.73
C GLY A 251 14.91 -10.42 -32.79
N LYS A 252 15.15 -10.97 -33.98
CA LYS A 252 15.48 -12.39 -34.23
C LYS A 252 16.42 -12.94 -33.14
N LYS A 253 15.90 -13.80 -32.26
CA LYS A 253 16.72 -14.82 -31.58
C LYS A 253 16.59 -16.09 -32.41
N GLU A 254 17.68 -16.39 -33.11
CA GLU A 254 17.86 -17.63 -33.84
C GLU A 254 17.58 -18.81 -32.92
N ALA A 255 16.79 -19.74 -33.43
CA ALA A 255 16.46 -20.98 -32.76
C ALA A 255 17.72 -21.84 -32.59
N GLU A 256 18.21 -21.97 -31.36
CA GLU A 256 18.93 -23.16 -30.91
C GLU A 256 18.02 -23.97 -29.98
N ASP A 257 17.22 -24.79 -30.63
CA ASP A 257 16.86 -26.16 -30.28
C ASP A 257 17.08 -26.57 -28.81
N LYS A 258 16.01 -26.46 -28.00
CA LYS A 258 15.55 -27.51 -27.07
C LYS A 258 14.17 -27.16 -26.53
N GLY A 259 13.21 -28.00 -26.90
CA GLY A 259 11.80 -27.72 -26.83
C GLY A 259 11.23 -27.55 -25.42
N PHE A 260 10.38 -26.54 -25.29
CA PHE A 260 9.10 -26.67 -24.61
C PHE A 260 8.10 -25.77 -25.34
N LEU A 261 7.01 -26.35 -25.84
CA LEU A 261 6.01 -25.67 -26.67
C LEU A 261 5.15 -24.70 -25.82
N PRO A 262 5.06 -23.40 -26.13
CA PRO A 262 3.90 -22.60 -25.81
C PRO A 262 2.78 -22.90 -26.83
N GLY A 263 1.54 -22.87 -26.36
CA GLY A 263 0.37 -23.45 -27.04
C GLY A 263 0.11 -22.97 -28.47
N PHE A 264 -0.34 -23.93 -29.28
CA PHE A 264 -1.01 -23.81 -30.58
C PHE A 264 -0.13 -23.48 -31.80
N GLY A 265 0.62 -24.50 -32.26
CA GLY A 265 1.19 -24.54 -33.61
C GLY A 265 1.25 -25.98 -34.14
N LEU A 266 0.35 -26.31 -35.08
CA LEU A 266 0.28 -27.49 -35.96
C LEU A 266 1.24 -28.67 -35.73
N LEU A 267 0.68 -29.82 -35.32
CA LEU A 267 1.30 -31.14 -35.39
C LEU A 267 1.66 -31.50 -36.84
N ILE A 268 2.95 -31.51 -37.19
CA ILE A 268 3.46 -32.20 -38.39
C ILE A 268 3.92 -33.59 -37.94
N GLY A 269 3.09 -34.59 -38.17
CA GLY A 269 3.37 -35.99 -37.86
C GLY A 269 4.43 -36.60 -38.78
N THR A 270 5.56 -37.03 -38.22
CA THR A 270 6.54 -37.87 -38.90
C THR A 270 6.19 -39.35 -38.70
N GLY A 271 5.60 -39.96 -39.72
CA GLY A 271 5.43 -41.42 -39.78
C GLY A 271 6.72 -42.10 -40.22
N ALA A 272 7.32 -42.90 -39.34
CA ALA A 272 8.44 -43.77 -39.67
C ALA A 272 8.00 -44.92 -40.59
N LEU A 273 8.59 -45.02 -41.79
CA LEU A 273 8.43 -46.18 -42.67
C LEU A 273 9.49 -47.23 -42.34
N ALA A 274 9.03 -48.37 -41.79
CA ALA A 274 9.84 -49.56 -41.56
C ALA A 274 10.07 -50.33 -42.87
N ALA A 275 11.32 -50.67 -43.15
CA ALA A 275 11.70 -51.57 -44.23
C ALA A 275 11.54 -53.04 -43.78
N ALA A 276 10.69 -53.81 -44.45
CA ALA A 276 10.64 -55.26 -44.33
C ALA A 276 10.91 -55.89 -45.71
N ALA A 277 12.00 -56.65 -45.80
CA ALA A 277 12.37 -57.43 -46.97
C ALA A 277 11.62 -58.76 -46.99
N VAL A 278 11.00 -59.11 -48.13
CA VAL A 278 10.65 -60.49 -48.48
C VAL A 278 11.09 -60.76 -49.92
N SER A 279 12.06 -61.66 -50.05
CA SER A 279 12.43 -62.29 -51.31
C SER A 279 11.44 -63.40 -51.65
N GLY A 280 10.94 -63.43 -52.88
CA GLY A 280 10.19 -64.56 -53.43
C GLY A 280 10.31 -64.61 -54.94
N ARG A 281 11.18 -65.50 -55.43
CA ARG A 281 11.43 -65.81 -56.85
C ARG A 281 10.14 -66.03 -57.63
N ARG A 282 10.12 -65.58 -58.88
CA ARG A 282 9.38 -66.28 -59.93
C ARG A 282 10.21 -66.29 -61.21
N GLU A 283 10.64 -67.49 -61.57
CA GLU A 283 11.30 -67.83 -62.82
C GLU A 283 10.40 -67.50 -64.01
N ARG A 284 11.06 -67.17 -65.13
CA ARG A 284 10.47 -66.96 -66.45
C ARG A 284 10.13 -68.30 -67.11
N ASP A 285 9.24 -68.15 -68.09
CA ASP A 285 8.88 -69.04 -69.21
C ASP A 285 7.76 -70.07 -68.96
#